data_AF-A0AAV5T6X8-F1
#
_entry.id   AF-A0AAV5T6X8-F1
#
_cell.length_a   1.000
_cell.length_b   1.000
_cell.length_c   1.000
_cell.angle_alpha   90.00
_cell.angle_beta   90.00
_cell.angle_gamma   90.00
#
_symmetry.space_group_name_H-M   'P 1'
#
loop_
_entity.id
_entity.type
_entity.pdbx_description
1 polymer ?
#
loop_
_entity_poly.entity_id
_entity_poly.type
_entity_poly.pdbx_seq_one_letter_code
_entity_poly.pdbx_strand_id
1 'polypeptide(L)'
;IQLQRVADLRSTPIFCIIRVLIILDLINIVVGKIHDIPDDIAGRELFGPVSITVVLIVQCIRWFAQLLALPILAGLHFLSMYKPVIFRKLRLAHGYLTVAVFLSLSVLLTIPLLTECCGFTYYVDGAFWAFDFGK
;
A
#
# COMPACT_ATOMS: atom_id res chain seq x y z
N ILE A 1 -14.00 -26.53 20.67
CA ILE A 1 -14.81 -25.29 20.57
C ILE A 1 -13.94 -24.03 20.41
N GLN A 2 -12.93 -23.78 21.26
CA GLN A 2 -12.07 -22.59 21.11
C GLN A 2 -11.24 -22.54 19.81
N LEU A 3 -10.61 -23.65 19.39
CA LEU A 3 -9.83 -23.71 18.14
C LEU A 3 -10.67 -23.39 16.89
N GLN A 4 -11.95 -23.77 16.91
CA GLN A 4 -12.88 -23.55 15.80
C GLN A 4 -13.31 -22.09 15.70
N ARG A 5 -13.47 -21.38 16.83
CA ARG A 5 -13.66 -19.92 16.84
C ARG A 5 -12.49 -19.16 16.25
N VAL A 6 -11.26 -19.59 16.55
CA VAL A 6 -10.05 -18.93 16.01
C VAL A 6 -9.98 -19.12 14.49
N ALA A 7 -10.34 -20.30 13.98
CA ALA A 7 -10.42 -20.55 12.54
C ALA A 7 -11.51 -19.70 11.85
N ASP A 8 -12.68 -19.54 12.49
CA ASP A 8 -13.78 -18.70 11.98
C ASP A 8 -13.48 -17.19 12.02
N LEU A 9 -12.70 -16.72 13.01
CA LEU A 9 -12.21 -15.35 13.02
C LEU A 9 -11.17 -15.11 11.92
N ARG A 10 -10.31 -16.11 11.67
CA ARG A 10 -9.26 -16.08 10.63
C ARG A 10 -9.81 -16.01 9.21
N SER A 11 -11.08 -16.37 9.01
CA SER A 11 -11.76 -16.41 7.72
C SER A 11 -12.58 -15.15 7.40
N THR A 12 -12.48 -14.09 8.22
CA THR A 12 -13.13 -12.82 7.91
C THR A 12 -12.30 -11.97 6.92
N PRO A 13 -12.97 -11.24 6.01
CA PRO A 13 -12.27 -10.39 5.03
C PRO A 13 -11.43 -9.29 5.68
N ILE A 14 -11.80 -8.85 6.89
CA ILE A 14 -11.04 -7.84 7.66
C ILE A 14 -9.62 -8.31 7.92
N PHE A 15 -9.44 -9.54 8.45
CA PHE A 15 -8.10 -10.07 8.71
C PHE A 15 -7.28 -10.29 7.43
N CYS A 16 -7.93 -10.58 6.31
CA CYS A 16 -7.26 -10.69 5.02
C CYS A 16 -6.65 -9.34 4.59
N ILE A 17 -7.44 -8.27 4.63
CA ILE A 17 -6.98 -6.92 4.26
C ILE A 17 -5.88 -6.45 5.22
N ILE A 18 -6.05 -6.61 6.54
CA ILE A 18 -5.04 -6.23 7.54
C ILE A 18 -3.71 -6.95 7.30
N ARG A 19 -3.73 -8.26 7.01
CA ARG A 19 -2.49 -9.00 6.73
C ARG A 19 -1.74 -8.46 5.53
N VAL A 20 -2.46 -8.13 4.46
CA VAL A 20 -1.84 -7.58 3.26
C VAL A 20 -1.22 -6.21 3.56
N LEU A 21 -1.90 -5.36 4.32
CA LEU A 21 -1.34 -4.06 4.73
C LEU A 21 -0.08 -4.21 5.57
N ILE A 22 -0.06 -5.12 6.53
CA ILE A 22 1.13 -5.40 7.34
C ILE A 22 2.29 -5.88 6.45
N ILE A 23 2.03 -6.76 5.49
CA ILE A 23 3.05 -7.25 4.56
C ILE A 23 3.60 -6.10 3.71
N LEU A 24 2.74 -5.22 3.19
CA LEU A 24 3.16 -4.04 2.44
C LEU A 24 4.02 -3.10 3.29
N ASP A 25 3.63 -2.83 4.53
CA ASP A 25 4.41 -1.99 5.45
C ASP A 25 5.79 -2.59 5.74
N LEU A 26 5.87 -3.91 5.94
CA LEU A 26 7.14 -4.60 6.13
C LEU A 26 8.04 -4.49 4.91
N ILE A 27 7.51 -4.74 3.71
CA ILE A 27 8.26 -4.60 2.45
C ILE A 27 8.77 -3.16 2.32
N ASN A 28 7.92 -2.18 2.59
CA ASN A 28 8.26 -0.77 2.48
C ASN A 28 9.39 -0.37 3.46
N ILE A 29 9.32 -0.82 4.71
CA ILE A 29 10.37 -0.58 5.70
C ILE A 29 11.69 -1.21 5.26
N VAL A 30 11.65 -2.47 4.79
CA VAL A 30 12.85 -3.18 4.33
C VAL A 30 13.48 -2.46 3.14
N VAL A 31 12.68 -2.11 2.12
CA VAL A 31 13.16 -1.41 0.91
C VAL A 31 13.73 -0.04 1.27
N GLY A 32 13.03 0.75 2.09
CA GLY A 32 13.53 2.05 2.54
C GLY A 32 14.83 1.94 3.33
N LYS A 33 14.91 1.02 4.31
CA LYS A 33 16.12 0.86 5.13
C LYS A 33 17.32 0.30 4.37
N ILE A 34 17.10 -0.56 3.37
CA ILE A 34 18.19 -1.02 2.50
C ILE A 34 18.78 0.14 1.69
N HIS A 35 17.97 1.14 1.35
CA HIS A 35 18.42 2.33 0.62
C HIS A 35 19.04 3.38 1.55
N ASP A 36 18.36 3.75 2.63
CA ASP A 36 18.75 4.87 3.50
C ASP A 36 20.02 4.58 4.32
N ILE A 37 20.15 3.37 4.88
CA ILE A 37 21.25 3.05 5.82
C ILE A 37 22.63 3.17 5.16
N PRO A 38 22.87 2.63 3.95
CA PRO A 38 24.16 2.79 3.29
C PRO A 38 24.47 4.25 2.96
N ASP A 39 23.48 5.02 2.49
CA ASP A 39 23.65 6.43 2.13
C ASP A 39 24.01 7.27 3.36
N ASP A 40 23.35 7.02 4.50
CA ASP A 40 23.64 7.66 5.79
C ASP A 40 25.07 7.37 6.28
N ILE A 41 25.54 6.13 6.11
CA ILE A 41 26.89 5.71 6.54
C ILE A 41 27.96 6.33 5.62
N ALA A 42 27.71 6.39 4.32
CA ALA A 42 28.67 6.92 3.35
C ALA A 42 28.67 8.45 3.27
N GLY A 43 27.64 9.12 3.79
CA GLY A 43 27.47 10.58 3.70
C GLY A 43 27.30 11.08 2.27
N ARG A 44 26.92 10.19 1.34
CA ARG A 44 26.68 10.48 -0.09
C ARG A 44 25.73 9.43 -0.65
N GLU A 45 25.04 9.78 -1.73
CA GLU A 45 24.19 8.86 -2.48
C GLU A 45 25.05 7.74 -3.11
N LEU A 46 24.88 6.51 -2.63
CA LEU A 46 25.55 5.32 -3.17
C LEU A 46 24.76 4.67 -4.30
N PHE A 47 23.45 4.84 -4.28
CA PHE A 47 22.54 4.20 -5.19
C PHE A 47 22.24 5.08 -6.40
N GLY A 48 22.28 4.47 -7.59
CA GLY A 48 21.97 5.17 -8.83
C GLY A 48 20.48 5.53 -8.98
N PRO A 49 20.14 6.34 -10.00
CA PRO A 49 18.79 6.87 -10.21
C PRO A 49 17.71 5.78 -10.37
N VAL A 50 18.08 4.61 -10.89
CA VAL A 50 17.18 3.46 -11.05
C VAL A 50 16.75 2.89 -9.70
N SER A 51 17.67 2.81 -8.73
CA SER A 51 17.39 2.28 -7.39
C SER A 51 16.44 3.21 -6.62
N ILE A 52 16.71 4.51 -6.67
CA ILE A 52 15.84 5.55 -6.10
C ILE A 52 14.43 5.42 -6.68
N THR A 53 14.32 5.30 -8.01
CA THR A 53 13.04 5.11 -8.69
C THR A 53 12.26 3.89 -8.17
N VAL A 54 12.92 2.76 -7.96
CA VAL A 54 12.28 1.53 -7.43
C VAL A 54 11.76 1.73 -6.01
N VAL A 55 12.55 2.37 -5.13
CA VAL A 55 12.14 2.66 -3.75
C VAL A 55 10.87 3.51 -3.72
N LEU A 56 10.79 4.53 -4.58
CA LEU A 56 9.61 5.38 -4.68
C LEU A 56 8.39 4.63 -5.19
N ILE A 57 8.55 3.77 -6.20
CA ILE A 57 7.43 2.99 -6.73
C ILE A 57 6.83 2.14 -5.61
N VAL A 58 7.68 1.48 -4.82
CA VAL A 58 7.23 0.69 -3.67
C VAL A 58 6.51 1.58 -2.65
N GLN A 59 7.07 2.75 -2.34
CA GLN A 59 6.50 3.71 -1.39
C GLN A 59 5.14 4.26 -1.86
N CYS A 60 5.01 4.62 -3.14
CA CYS A 60 3.79 5.13 -3.75
C CYS A 60 2.69 4.06 -3.77
N ILE A 61 3.01 2.83 -4.21
CA ILE A 61 2.07 1.72 -4.20
C ILE A 61 1.54 1.47 -2.77
N ARG A 62 2.44 1.46 -1.78
CA ARG A 62 2.07 1.30 -0.36
C ARG A 62 1.18 2.46 0.12
N TRP A 63 1.49 3.69 -0.26
CA TRP A 63 0.72 4.87 0.13
C TRP A 63 -0.71 4.83 -0.42
N PHE A 64 -0.89 4.57 -1.72
CA PHE A 64 -2.22 4.42 -2.31
C PHE A 64 -2.97 3.21 -1.77
N ALA A 65 -2.28 2.09 -1.53
CA ALA A 65 -2.91 0.90 -0.97
C ALA A 65 -3.50 1.19 0.41
N GLN A 66 -2.80 1.92 1.27
CA GLN A 66 -3.31 2.35 2.56
C GLN A 66 -4.46 3.36 2.43
N LEU A 67 -4.31 4.35 1.55
CA LEU A 67 -5.33 5.35 1.30
C LEU A 67 -6.67 4.71 0.89
N LEU A 68 -6.62 3.68 0.04
CA LEU A 68 -7.80 2.94 -0.42
C LEU A 68 -8.31 1.92 0.60
N ALA A 69 -7.42 1.23 1.32
CA ALA A 69 -7.79 0.16 2.23
C ALA A 69 -8.38 0.66 3.57
N LEU A 70 -7.96 1.83 4.06
CA LEU A 70 -8.43 2.35 5.35
C LEU A 70 -9.94 2.66 5.36
N PRO A 71 -10.52 3.35 4.37
CA PRO A 71 -11.98 3.53 4.29
C PRO A 71 -12.74 2.21 4.16
N ILE A 72 -12.19 1.24 3.42
CA ILE A 72 -12.77 -0.09 3.26
C ILE A 72 -12.82 -0.81 4.61
N LEU A 73 -11.72 -0.79 5.38
CA LEU A 73 -11.67 -1.36 6.73
C LEU A 73 -12.66 -0.66 7.66
N ALA A 74 -12.74 0.68 7.64
CA ALA A 74 -13.71 1.44 8.43
C ALA A 74 -15.15 1.01 8.09
N GLY A 75 -15.47 0.87 6.80
CA GLY A 75 -16.77 0.39 6.33
C GLY A 75 -17.09 -1.04 6.77
N LEU A 76 -16.12 -1.96 6.71
CA LEU A 76 -16.29 -3.33 7.18
C LEU A 76 -16.46 -3.41 8.70
N HIS A 77 -15.74 -2.58 9.46
CA HIS A 77 -15.92 -2.46 10.91
C HIS A 77 -17.31 -1.93 11.25
N PHE A 78 -17.77 -0.87 10.58
CA PHE A 78 -19.12 -0.36 10.73
C PHE A 78 -20.17 -1.44 10.40
N LEU A 79 -20.00 -2.16 9.29
CA LEU A 79 -20.89 -3.25 8.90
C LEU A 79 -20.94 -4.37 9.94
N SER A 80 -19.80 -4.70 10.55
CA SER A 80 -19.70 -5.72 11.59
C SER A 80 -20.50 -5.36 12.86
N MET A 81 -20.57 -4.07 13.21
CA MET A 81 -21.30 -3.58 14.38
C MET A 81 -22.81 -3.42 14.11
N TYR A 82 -23.18 -2.77 13.00
CA TYR A 82 -24.57 -2.37 12.75
C TYR A 82 -25.38 -3.40 11.96
N LYS A 83 -24.74 -4.25 11.14
CA LYS A 83 -25.43 -5.27 10.33
C LYS A 83 -24.71 -6.63 10.37
N PRO A 84 -24.62 -7.27 11.54
CA PRO A 84 -23.84 -8.50 11.74
C PRO A 84 -24.32 -9.68 10.89
N VAL A 85 -25.61 -9.75 10.56
CA VAL A 85 -26.17 -10.81 9.70
C VAL A 85 -25.62 -10.73 8.27
N ILE A 86 -25.44 -9.53 7.74
CA ILE A 86 -24.82 -9.31 6.43
C ILE A 86 -23.33 -9.59 6.51
N PHE A 87 -22.68 -9.10 7.57
CA PHE A 87 -21.25 -9.32 7.79
C PHE A 87 -20.89 -10.81 7.84
N ARG A 88 -21.71 -11.65 8.49
CA ARG A 88 -21.51 -13.11 8.52
C ARG A 88 -21.62 -13.80 7.16
N LYS A 89 -22.27 -13.18 6.17
CA LYS A 89 -22.35 -13.71 4.80
C LYS A 89 -21.08 -13.44 4.00
N LEU A 90 -20.22 -12.52 4.46
CA LEU A 90 -18.95 -12.24 3.79
C LEU A 90 -18.01 -13.43 3.94
N ARG A 91 -17.51 -13.89 2.80
CA ARG A 91 -16.52 -14.97 2.71
C ARG A 91 -15.14 -14.40 2.43
N LEU A 92 -14.08 -15.17 2.73
CA LEU A 92 -12.70 -14.83 2.37
C LEU A 92 -12.52 -14.44 0.90
N ALA A 93 -13.27 -15.07 -0.02
CA ALA A 93 -13.23 -14.73 -1.44
C ALA A 93 -13.52 -13.23 -1.70
N HIS A 94 -14.43 -12.62 -0.93
CA HIS A 94 -14.70 -11.19 -1.03
C HIS A 94 -13.52 -10.36 -0.54
N GLY A 95 -12.84 -10.80 0.53
CA GLY A 95 -11.62 -10.17 1.02
C GLY A 95 -10.51 -10.19 -0.02
N TYR A 96 -10.25 -11.34 -0.65
CA TYR A 96 -9.27 -11.45 -1.74
C TYR A 96 -9.63 -10.58 -2.95
N LEU A 97 -10.91 -10.55 -3.33
CA LEU A 97 -11.37 -9.67 -4.41
C LEU A 97 -11.13 -8.20 -4.07
N THR A 98 -11.51 -7.76 -2.86
CA THR A 98 -11.27 -6.39 -2.39
C THR A 98 -9.79 -6.04 -2.39
N VAL A 99 -8.93 -6.96 -1.93
CA VAL A 99 -7.47 -6.82 -1.97
C VAL A 99 -6.97 -6.65 -3.41
N ALA A 100 -7.37 -7.54 -4.31
CA ALA A 100 -6.96 -7.47 -5.70
C ALA A 100 -7.36 -6.13 -6.35
N VAL A 101 -8.57 -5.65 -6.05
CA VAL A 101 -9.08 -4.37 -6.57
C VAL A 101 -8.25 -3.19 -6.06
N PHE A 102 -8.08 -3.02 -4.74
CA PHE A 102 -7.36 -1.84 -4.24
C PHE A 102 -5.88 -1.86 -4.61
N LEU A 103 -5.23 -3.05 -4.67
CA LEU A 103 -3.84 -3.16 -5.11
C LEU A 103 -3.69 -2.79 -6.58
N SER A 104 -4.59 -3.28 -7.44
CA SER A 104 -4.57 -2.95 -8.87
C SER A 104 -4.77 -1.44 -9.09
N LEU A 105 -5.70 -0.83 -8.35
CA LEU A 105 -5.90 0.62 -8.38
C LEU A 105 -4.67 1.38 -7.86
N SER A 106 -3.98 0.86 -6.85
CA SER A 106 -2.77 1.49 -6.31
C SER A 106 -1.62 1.51 -7.33
N VAL A 107 -1.45 0.40 -8.06
CA VAL A 107 -0.50 0.34 -9.19
C VAL A 107 -0.91 1.33 -10.28
N LEU A 108 -2.19 1.34 -10.67
CA LEU A 108 -2.69 2.26 -11.69
C LEU A 108 -2.48 3.73 -11.32
N LEU A 109 -2.73 4.10 -10.06
CA LEU A 109 -2.53 5.46 -9.55
C LEU A 109 -1.04 5.84 -9.40
N THR A 110 -0.14 4.85 -9.38
CA THR A 110 1.30 5.10 -9.37
C THR A 110 1.84 5.43 -10.77
N ILE A 111 1.18 4.99 -11.85
CA ILE A 111 1.65 5.24 -13.22
C ILE A 111 1.73 6.74 -13.56
N PRO A 112 0.69 7.56 -13.31
CA PRO A 112 0.74 9.00 -13.62
C PRO A 112 1.86 9.75 -12.92
N LEU A 113 2.32 9.26 -11.76
CA LEU A 113 3.44 9.85 -11.04
C LEU A 113 4.76 9.61 -11.80
N LEU A 114 4.93 8.47 -12.46
CA LEU A 114 6.16 8.17 -13.21
C LEU A 114 6.18 8.78 -14.61
N THR A 115 5.05 9.29 -15.08
CA THR A 115 4.91 9.88 -16.41
C THR A 115 4.70 11.39 -16.29
N GLU A 116 5.34 12.18 -17.14
CA GLU A 116 5.25 13.65 -17.12
C GLU A 116 3.88 14.21 -17.61
N CYS A 117 2.78 13.50 -17.38
CA CYS A 117 1.52 13.72 -18.09
C CYS A 117 0.62 14.81 -17.51
N CYS A 118 0.99 15.46 -16.40
CA CYS A 118 0.10 16.42 -15.70
C CYS A 118 0.83 17.60 -15.04
N GLY A 119 2.02 17.98 -15.52
CA GLY A 119 2.82 19.04 -14.89
C GLY A 119 3.38 18.64 -13.52
N PHE A 120 3.39 17.35 -13.17
CA PHE A 120 4.15 16.82 -12.04
C PHE A 120 5.36 16.08 -12.59
N THR A 121 6.55 16.50 -12.17
CA THR A 121 7.82 15.89 -12.55
C THR A 121 8.52 15.41 -11.29
N TYR A 122 9.01 14.17 -11.34
CA TYR A 122 9.84 13.62 -10.28
C TYR A 122 11.31 13.98 -10.53
N TYR A 123 11.92 14.66 -9.58
CA TYR A 123 13.35 14.96 -9.62
C TYR A 123 14.08 13.88 -8.85
N VAL A 124 14.89 13.12 -9.59
CA VAL A 124 15.69 12.03 -9.02
C VAL A 124 16.79 12.58 -8.11
N ASP A 125 17.39 13.71 -8.48
CA ASP A 125 18.37 14.43 -7.67
C ASP A 125 17.65 15.13 -6.50
N GLY A 126 17.76 14.57 -5.29
CA GLY A 126 17.09 15.08 -4.09
C GLY A 126 15.70 14.47 -3.81
N ALA A 127 15.28 13.53 -4.64
CA ALA A 127 14.14 12.65 -4.43
C ALA A 127 12.77 13.32 -4.13
N PHE A 128 12.39 14.36 -4.88
CA PHE A 128 11.18 15.14 -4.61
C PHE A 128 10.25 15.30 -5.82
N TRP A 129 8.96 15.53 -5.53
CA TRP A 129 7.93 15.88 -6.51
C TRP A 129 7.85 17.39 -6.65
N ALA A 130 7.92 17.89 -7.89
CA ALA A 130 7.66 19.30 -8.16
C ALA A 130 6.57 19.45 -9.23
N PHE A 131 5.78 20.51 -9.08
CA PHE A 131 4.88 20.94 -10.13
C PHE A 131 5.70 21.75 -11.16
N ASP A 132 5.87 21.20 -12.35
CA ASP A 132 6.48 21.87 -13.48
C ASP A 132 5.47 22.81 -14.14
N PHE A 133 5.51 24.08 -13.73
CA PHE A 133 4.70 25.17 -14.30
C PHE A 133 5.09 25.52 -15.74
N GLY A 134 6.12 24.88 -16.31
CA GLY A 134 6.63 25.16 -17.65
C GLY A 134 5.93 24.41 -18.80
N LYS A 135 4.95 23.54 -18.50
CA LYS A 135 4.13 22.82 -19.49
C LYS A 135 2.68 23.28 -19.50
#